data_AF-A0A925LZB2-F1
#
_entry.id   AF-A0A925LZB2-F1
#
_cell.length_a   1.000
_cell.length_b   1.000
_cell.length_c   1.000
_cell.angle_alpha   90.00
_cell.angle_beta   90.00
_cell.angle_gamma   90.00
#
_symmetry.space_group_name_H-M   'P 1'
#
loop_
_entity.id
_entity.type
_entity.pdbx_description
1 polymer ?
#
loop_
_entity_poly.entity_id
_entity_poly.type
_entity_poly.pdbx_seq_one_letter_code
_entity_poly.pdbx_strand_id
1 'polypeptide(L)'
;RPAVAGAPFELPYTQSLPDNAADRWQLHRDIFVSSLRQLGELRTAVARVQDAAAKARMIALIDALQAGDGAALVSIGRADIQRKSGPRLFFSGEFRTNVNTANNNAAGAIDSANVTVDTQGMSDEQFREWMKSVDPGPNGGIRSLWNYFGDNTFEFQNVAITAVESEEGLLDTVDGLVGTPVQFTGIMVDLNPEDVIDTQIFGRQLVITDADGNKLSGRPDVLHSRWLSFQRNQSVRGSKGAATIFHAAIPHNELEYFAGSKGALGLLRDAAVQTGGLTVEFCTYFTARRLSNADLAAKYQAGEEPENPAFGRIVGCIAPWSSADWSTIPEGRRLNPLPAADGTPAAAIGPAFAEFDAANSSIRVNLINAIAEKDATLDKADIGPLSLQVRTGATVSRVGPLPYDKAMYEQTAGQVRVAVDSSLHESISAGLLEIVRDATGDVIFGENAIVIETDNRSSYVEAGSSFNLQLSARFKGSVTESITRVCLTEYHDLETPVADADKILV
;
A
#
# COMPACT_ATOMS: atom_id res chain seq x y z
N ARG A 1 7.08 -20.43 21.96
CA ARG A 1 6.37 -19.76 20.85
C ARG A 1 6.84 -18.32 20.80
N PRO A 2 7.37 -17.84 19.67
CA PRO A 2 7.23 -16.43 19.36
C PRO A 2 6.66 -16.16 17.95
N ALA A 3 5.91 -15.05 17.94
CA ALA A 3 5.40 -14.13 16.92
C ALA A 3 5.55 -14.42 15.41
N VAL A 4 4.41 -14.21 14.74
CA VAL A 4 4.05 -14.32 13.32
C VAL A 4 4.45 -13.04 12.55
N ALA A 5 4.98 -13.18 11.32
CA ALA A 5 5.02 -12.08 10.34
C ALA A 5 5.28 -12.57 8.88
N GLY A 6 4.33 -12.29 7.98
CA GLY A 6 4.54 -11.91 6.55
C GLY A 6 4.66 -13.01 5.47
N ALA A 7 3.94 -12.83 4.35
CA ALA A 7 3.63 -13.75 3.23
C ALA A 7 4.69 -13.87 2.08
N PRO A 8 4.58 -14.86 1.15
CA PRO A 8 5.71 -15.51 0.42
C PRO A 8 5.83 -15.22 -1.10
N PHE A 9 7.04 -15.39 -1.71
CA PHE A 9 7.28 -15.69 -3.16
C PHE A 9 8.62 -16.43 -3.39
N GLU A 10 8.65 -17.39 -4.34
CA GLU A 10 9.72 -18.36 -4.68
C GLU A 10 10.61 -17.97 -5.90
N LEU A 11 11.91 -18.36 -5.88
CA LEU A 11 12.81 -18.54 -7.05
C LEU A 11 14.04 -19.45 -6.71
N PRO A 12 14.44 -20.43 -7.56
CA PRO A 12 15.70 -21.16 -7.41
C PRO A 12 16.83 -20.74 -8.38
N TYR A 13 17.99 -20.46 -7.76
CA TYR A 13 19.41 -20.61 -8.12
C TYR A 13 19.96 -20.57 -9.58
N THR A 14 20.97 -19.71 -9.76
CA THR A 14 22.00 -19.78 -10.80
C THR A 14 23.26 -20.52 -10.32
N GLN A 15 23.76 -21.50 -11.08
CA GLN A 15 25.14 -22.01 -10.96
C GLN A 15 26.02 -21.52 -12.12
N SER A 16 27.20 -21.03 -11.74
CA SER A 16 28.46 -20.92 -12.49
C SER A 16 28.57 -19.90 -13.64
N LEU A 17 29.33 -18.84 -13.40
CA LEU A 17 30.16 -18.20 -14.42
C LEU A 17 31.64 -18.32 -14.01
N PRO A 18 32.55 -18.63 -14.94
CA PRO A 18 33.97 -18.78 -14.65
C PRO A 18 34.64 -17.44 -14.34
N ASP A 19 35.51 -17.44 -13.33
CA ASP A 19 36.34 -16.32 -12.92
C ASP A 19 37.46 -16.06 -13.95
N ASN A 20 37.19 -15.19 -14.92
CA ASN A 20 38.21 -14.65 -15.82
C ASN A 20 38.73 -13.30 -15.26
N ALA A 21 39.73 -13.39 -14.37
CA ALA A 21 40.31 -12.26 -13.64
C ALA A 21 40.88 -11.10 -14.51
N ALA A 22 41.06 -11.29 -15.83
CA ALA A 22 41.55 -10.25 -16.75
C ALA A 22 40.42 -9.30 -17.23
N ASP A 23 39.19 -9.79 -17.39
CA ASP A 23 38.06 -8.97 -17.89
C ASP A 23 37.40 -8.12 -16.81
N ARG A 24 37.60 -8.46 -15.52
CA ARG A 24 37.00 -7.76 -14.39
C ARG A 24 37.37 -6.28 -14.36
N TRP A 25 38.62 -5.93 -14.70
CA TRP A 25 39.10 -4.54 -14.70
C TRP A 25 38.85 -3.80 -16.02
N GLN A 26 38.58 -4.52 -17.12
CA GLN A 26 38.19 -3.91 -18.39
C GLN A 26 36.80 -3.27 -18.24
N LEU A 27 35.84 -4.01 -17.69
CA LEU A 27 34.48 -3.52 -17.44
C LEU A 27 34.48 -2.27 -16.53
N HIS A 28 35.24 -2.28 -15.43
CA HIS A 28 35.33 -1.11 -14.54
C HIS A 28 35.94 0.13 -15.23
N ARG A 29 36.94 -0.05 -16.10
CA ARG A 29 37.50 1.06 -16.90
C ARG A 29 36.50 1.58 -17.93
N ASP A 30 35.82 0.69 -18.63
CA ASP A 30 34.85 1.07 -19.66
C ASP A 30 33.65 1.79 -19.03
N ILE A 31 33.19 1.35 -17.86
CA ILE A 31 32.19 2.05 -17.05
C ILE A 31 32.71 3.43 -16.63
N PHE A 32 33.94 3.55 -16.15
CA PHE A 32 34.52 4.83 -15.74
C PHE A 32 34.63 5.82 -16.92
N VAL A 33 35.16 5.38 -18.06
CA VAL A 33 35.29 6.20 -19.27
C VAL A 33 33.91 6.60 -19.81
N SER A 34 32.95 5.68 -19.84
CA SER A 34 31.57 5.98 -20.26
C SER A 34 30.92 6.99 -19.32
N SER A 35 31.11 6.85 -18.01
CA SER A 35 30.59 7.77 -16.99
C SER A 35 31.15 9.18 -17.16
N LEU A 36 32.45 9.32 -17.44
CA LEU A 36 33.07 10.63 -17.72
C LEU A 36 32.49 11.29 -18.98
N ARG A 37 32.22 10.51 -20.04
CA ARG A 37 31.57 11.01 -21.26
C ARG A 37 30.15 11.49 -20.97
N GLN A 38 29.36 10.69 -20.26
CA GLN A 38 27.98 11.06 -19.86
C GLN A 38 27.95 12.33 -19.00
N LEU A 39 28.91 12.51 -18.09
CA LEU A 39 29.04 13.76 -17.31
C LEU A 39 29.32 14.97 -18.21
N GLY A 40 30.13 14.82 -19.26
CA GLY A 40 30.37 15.88 -20.25
C GLY A 40 29.12 16.25 -21.07
N GLU A 41 28.35 15.24 -21.47
CA GLU A 41 27.07 15.41 -22.17
C GLU A 41 26.04 16.11 -21.28
N LEU A 42 25.95 15.71 -20.00
CA LEU A 42 25.09 16.36 -18.99
C LEU A 42 25.46 17.83 -18.79
N ARG A 43 26.75 18.19 -18.66
CA ARG A 43 27.16 19.61 -18.56
C ARG A 43 26.71 20.42 -19.78
N THR A 44 26.80 19.84 -20.96
CA THR A 44 26.37 20.48 -22.21
C THR A 44 24.85 20.67 -22.24
N ALA A 45 24.09 19.71 -21.74
CA ALA A 45 22.63 19.81 -21.61
C ALA A 45 22.22 20.86 -20.58
N VAL A 46 22.84 20.86 -19.39
CA VAL A 46 22.58 21.83 -18.31
C VAL A 46 22.88 23.27 -18.74
N ALA A 47 23.87 23.48 -19.60
CA ALA A 47 24.16 24.80 -20.16
C ALA A 47 22.96 25.41 -20.90
N ARG A 48 22.06 24.58 -21.45
CA ARG A 48 20.87 24.99 -22.22
C ARG A 48 19.62 25.21 -21.35
N VAL A 49 19.66 24.85 -20.06
CA VAL A 49 18.56 25.11 -19.12
C VAL A 49 18.44 26.62 -18.89
N GLN A 50 17.24 27.16 -19.09
CA GLN A 50 16.98 28.61 -18.94
C GLN A 50 16.64 29.03 -17.52
N ASP A 51 16.08 28.13 -16.71
CA ASP A 51 15.80 28.39 -15.30
C ASP A 51 17.11 28.42 -14.50
N ALA A 52 17.44 29.59 -13.93
CA ALA A 52 18.71 29.81 -13.25
C ALA A 52 18.86 28.94 -11.98
N ALA A 53 17.77 28.67 -11.27
CA ALA A 53 17.79 27.89 -10.03
C ALA A 53 17.97 26.39 -10.33
N ALA A 54 17.24 25.87 -11.31
CA ALA A 54 17.39 24.51 -11.81
C ALA A 54 18.79 24.29 -12.39
N LYS A 55 19.30 25.24 -13.18
CA LYS A 55 20.66 25.20 -13.71
C LYS A 55 21.71 25.17 -12.61
N ALA A 56 21.60 26.02 -11.59
CA ALA A 56 22.52 26.02 -10.45
C ALA A 56 22.50 24.69 -9.69
N ARG A 57 21.31 24.10 -9.45
CA ARG A 57 21.18 22.78 -8.81
C ARG A 57 21.81 21.66 -9.63
N MET A 58 21.56 21.63 -10.94
CA MET A 58 22.12 20.61 -11.83
C MET A 58 23.66 20.73 -11.93
N ILE A 59 24.21 21.94 -11.91
CA ILE A 59 25.66 22.16 -11.85
C ILE A 59 26.22 21.61 -10.53
N ALA A 60 25.61 21.94 -9.39
CA ALA A 60 26.05 21.45 -8.09
C ALA A 60 26.02 19.90 -8.01
N LEU A 61 25.01 19.26 -8.61
CA LEU A 61 24.90 17.80 -8.68
C LEU A 61 26.05 17.19 -9.51
N ILE A 62 26.35 17.77 -10.67
CA ILE A 62 27.44 17.30 -11.54
C ILE A 62 28.80 17.48 -10.85
N ASP A 63 29.00 18.61 -10.17
CA ASP A 63 30.24 18.90 -9.45
C ASP A 63 30.44 17.89 -8.30
N ALA A 64 29.37 17.57 -7.56
CA ALA A 64 29.39 16.54 -6.52
C ALA A 64 29.67 15.13 -7.07
N LEU A 65 29.07 14.77 -8.22
CA LEU A 65 29.34 13.50 -8.91
C LEU A 65 30.82 13.38 -9.32
N GLN A 66 31.41 14.46 -9.83
CA GLN A 66 32.81 14.49 -10.23
C GLN A 66 33.79 14.46 -9.05
N ALA A 67 33.43 15.09 -7.93
CA ALA A 67 34.25 15.08 -6.73
C ALA A 67 34.23 13.73 -5.99
N GLY A 68 33.31 12.82 -6.35
CA GLY A 68 33.04 11.64 -5.54
C GLY A 68 32.51 12.00 -4.15
N ASP A 69 31.94 13.19 -3.99
CA ASP A 69 31.44 13.70 -2.72
C ASP A 69 30.04 13.13 -2.48
N GLY A 70 30.02 11.90 -1.96
CA GLY A 70 28.79 11.21 -1.60
C GLY A 70 27.91 12.03 -0.65
N ALA A 71 28.50 12.83 0.27
CA ALA A 71 27.73 13.64 1.21
C ALA A 71 27.04 14.83 0.52
N ALA A 72 27.68 15.47 -0.46
CA ALA A 72 27.06 16.53 -1.26
C ALA A 72 25.95 15.99 -2.18
N LEU A 73 26.17 14.82 -2.80
CA LEU A 73 25.15 14.10 -3.58
C LEU A 73 23.93 13.74 -2.73
N VAL A 74 24.16 13.27 -1.51
CA VAL A 74 23.13 12.99 -0.52
C VAL A 74 22.41 14.28 -0.13
N SER A 75 23.09 15.41 0.05
CA SER A 75 22.42 16.66 0.43
C SER A 75 21.54 17.22 -0.70
N ILE A 76 22.01 17.13 -1.95
CA ILE A 76 21.28 17.58 -3.13
C ILE A 76 20.12 16.62 -3.44
N GLY A 77 20.33 15.30 -3.29
CA GLY A 77 19.29 14.28 -3.43
C GLY A 77 18.28 14.27 -2.27
N ARG A 78 18.69 14.62 -1.04
CA ARG A 78 17.78 14.79 0.11
C ARG A 78 16.80 15.95 -0.09
N ALA A 79 17.19 16.98 -0.85
CA ALA A 79 16.25 18.04 -1.24
C ALA A 79 15.13 17.52 -2.17
N ASP A 80 15.33 16.41 -2.88
CA ASP A 80 14.28 15.75 -3.67
C ASP A 80 13.46 14.74 -2.86
N ILE A 81 14.01 14.11 -1.81
CA ILE A 81 13.26 13.26 -0.87
C ILE A 81 12.27 14.09 -0.01
N GLN A 82 12.50 15.40 0.11
CA GLN A 82 11.62 16.32 0.86
C GLN A 82 10.33 16.73 0.12
N ARG A 83 10.04 16.24 -1.09
CA ARG A 83 8.87 16.68 -1.89
C ARG A 83 7.56 15.92 -1.66
N LYS A 84 7.48 15.02 -0.67
CA LYS A 84 6.26 14.21 -0.43
C LYS A 84 5.14 14.96 0.30
N SER A 85 5.45 16.14 0.85
CA SER A 85 4.46 17.14 1.22
C SER A 85 3.91 17.80 -0.03
N GLY A 86 2.66 17.50 -0.35
CA GLY A 86 1.99 18.07 -1.51
C GLY A 86 0.49 18.02 -1.33
N PRO A 87 -0.26 18.60 -2.27
CA PRO A 87 -1.70 18.72 -2.16
C PRO A 87 -2.33 17.33 -2.16
N ARG A 88 -3.40 17.13 -1.38
CA ARG A 88 -4.11 15.85 -1.32
C ARG A 88 -5.60 16.01 -1.41
N LEU A 89 -6.24 14.99 -1.97
CA LEU A 89 -7.68 14.86 -1.99
C LEU A 89 -8.06 13.66 -1.14
N PHE A 90 -8.80 13.89 -0.05
CA PHE A 90 -9.35 12.83 0.77
C PHE A 90 -10.75 12.49 0.28
N PHE A 91 -11.12 11.21 0.36
CA PHE A 91 -12.45 10.76 -0.04
C PHE A 91 -12.99 9.68 0.88
N SER A 92 -14.32 9.57 0.92
CA SER A 92 -15.01 8.49 1.59
C SER A 92 -16.32 8.13 0.89
N GLY A 93 -16.84 6.93 1.16
CA GLY A 93 -18.13 6.48 0.67
C GLY A 93 -18.31 4.98 0.84
N GLU A 94 -18.84 4.34 -0.19
CA GLU A 94 -19.06 2.89 -0.25
C GLU A 94 -18.30 2.27 -1.43
N PHE A 95 -18.20 0.95 -1.43
CA PHE A 95 -17.77 0.20 -2.60
C PHE A 95 -18.70 -0.99 -2.83
N ARG A 96 -18.75 -1.46 -4.07
CA ARG A 96 -19.36 -2.72 -4.48
C ARG A 96 -18.29 -3.63 -5.04
N THR A 97 -18.31 -4.90 -4.65
CA THR A 97 -17.50 -5.95 -5.29
C THR A 97 -18.34 -7.18 -5.58
N ASN A 98 -18.11 -7.82 -6.72
CA ASN A 98 -18.88 -8.98 -7.19
C ASN A 98 -17.94 -10.12 -7.60
N VAL A 99 -16.91 -10.39 -6.79
CA VAL A 99 -15.90 -11.43 -7.06
C VAL A 99 -16.56 -12.80 -7.17
N ASN A 100 -16.10 -13.60 -8.12
CA ASN A 100 -16.34 -15.02 -8.15
C ASN A 100 -15.39 -15.72 -7.18
N THR A 101 -15.92 -16.39 -6.15
CA THR A 101 -15.09 -17.10 -5.15
C THR A 101 -15.10 -18.61 -5.34
N ALA A 102 -15.54 -19.11 -6.50
CA ALA A 102 -15.45 -20.54 -6.80
C ALA A 102 -13.99 -21.03 -6.90
N ASN A 103 -13.05 -20.11 -7.07
CA ASN A 103 -11.61 -20.36 -7.05
C ASN A 103 -11.02 -20.48 -5.64
N ASN A 104 -11.77 -20.19 -4.57
CA ASN A 104 -11.27 -20.41 -3.21
C ASN A 104 -11.44 -21.89 -2.84
N ASN A 105 -10.36 -22.53 -2.40
CA ASN A 105 -10.25 -23.97 -2.15
C ASN A 105 -10.90 -24.43 -0.84
N ALA A 106 -11.90 -23.72 -0.35
CA ALA A 106 -12.58 -24.05 0.91
C ALA A 106 -13.22 -25.44 0.90
N ALA A 107 -13.55 -25.96 -0.28
CA ALA A 107 -14.19 -27.26 -0.48
C ALA A 107 -13.26 -28.33 -1.09
N GLY A 108 -11.96 -28.06 -1.26
CA GLY A 108 -11.06 -28.98 -1.97
C GLY A 108 -11.38 -29.07 -3.47
N ALA A 109 -11.77 -27.94 -4.07
CA ALA A 109 -12.16 -27.83 -5.48
C ALA A 109 -10.96 -27.50 -6.40
N ILE A 110 -9.82 -27.15 -5.82
CA ILE A 110 -8.61 -26.72 -6.53
C ILE A 110 -7.44 -27.61 -6.11
N ASP A 111 -6.76 -28.17 -7.11
CA ASP A 111 -5.42 -28.73 -6.97
C ASP A 111 -4.42 -27.61 -7.21
N SER A 112 -3.99 -26.98 -6.12
CA SER A 112 -3.04 -25.85 -6.13
C SER A 112 -1.67 -26.25 -6.68
N ALA A 113 -1.23 -27.48 -6.43
CA ALA A 113 0.06 -27.99 -6.87
C ALA A 113 0.14 -28.12 -8.40
N ASN A 114 -0.97 -28.48 -9.04
CA ASN A 114 -1.07 -28.60 -10.50
C ASN A 114 -1.78 -27.42 -11.16
N VAL A 115 -2.31 -26.47 -10.39
CA VAL A 115 -3.11 -25.32 -10.85
C VAL A 115 -4.31 -25.78 -11.70
N THR A 116 -5.03 -26.80 -11.23
CA THR A 116 -6.21 -27.37 -11.91
C THR A 116 -7.42 -27.42 -11.00
N VAL A 117 -8.61 -27.58 -11.61
CA VAL A 117 -9.84 -27.88 -10.87
C VAL A 117 -9.87 -29.37 -10.55
N ASP A 118 -10.08 -29.73 -9.29
CA ASP A 118 -10.38 -31.10 -8.88
C ASP A 118 -11.91 -31.28 -8.85
N THR A 119 -12.45 -31.95 -9.87
CA THR A 119 -13.90 -32.22 -9.94
C THR A 119 -14.35 -33.34 -9.01
N GLN A 120 -13.41 -33.98 -8.30
CA GLN A 120 -13.67 -35.12 -7.40
C GLN A 120 -14.41 -36.27 -8.10
N GLY A 121 -14.12 -36.45 -9.40
CA GLY A 121 -14.74 -37.47 -10.25
C GLY A 121 -16.16 -37.15 -10.71
N MET A 122 -16.68 -35.95 -10.44
CA MET A 122 -17.97 -35.47 -10.94
C MET A 122 -17.85 -35.01 -12.40
N SER A 123 -18.94 -35.13 -13.16
CA SER A 123 -19.07 -34.38 -14.43
C SER A 123 -19.16 -32.88 -14.16
N ASP A 124 -18.87 -32.05 -15.17
CA ASP A 124 -18.95 -30.59 -15.03
C ASP A 124 -20.31 -30.12 -14.51
N GLU A 125 -21.42 -30.72 -14.98
CA GLU A 125 -22.77 -30.36 -14.52
C GLU A 125 -22.96 -30.72 -13.04
N GLN A 126 -22.57 -31.93 -12.64
CA GLN A 126 -22.64 -32.36 -11.24
C GLN A 126 -21.73 -31.51 -10.35
N PHE A 127 -20.54 -31.13 -10.82
CA PHE A 127 -19.60 -30.30 -10.11
C PHE A 127 -20.12 -28.87 -9.92
N ARG A 128 -20.75 -28.29 -10.95
CA ARG A 128 -21.41 -26.98 -10.85
C ARG A 128 -22.54 -27.01 -9.81
N GLU A 129 -23.40 -28.02 -9.84
CA GLU A 129 -24.45 -28.16 -8.82
C GLU A 129 -23.88 -28.39 -7.42
N TRP A 130 -22.79 -29.16 -7.33
CA TRP A 130 -22.08 -29.38 -6.06
C TRP A 130 -21.49 -28.07 -5.52
N MET A 131 -20.84 -27.24 -6.34
CA MET A 131 -20.28 -25.94 -5.93
C MET A 131 -21.35 -24.96 -5.43
N LYS A 132 -22.56 -25.05 -5.96
CA LYS A 132 -23.73 -24.26 -5.54
C LYS A 132 -24.43 -24.81 -4.29
N SER A 133 -24.04 -26.00 -3.81
CA SER A 133 -24.63 -26.61 -2.62
C SER A 133 -24.02 -26.07 -1.32
N VAL A 134 -24.73 -26.25 -0.21
CA VAL A 134 -24.21 -26.00 1.13
C VAL A 134 -23.22 -27.09 1.50
N ASP A 135 -22.03 -26.70 1.95
CA ASP A 135 -21.07 -27.59 2.59
C ASP A 135 -21.61 -28.04 3.96
N PRO A 136 -21.82 -29.35 4.19
CA PRO A 136 -22.24 -29.88 5.48
C PRO A 136 -21.11 -29.83 6.53
N GLY A 137 -19.91 -29.41 6.15
CA GLY A 137 -18.78 -29.21 7.04
C GLY A 137 -19.03 -28.15 8.14
N PRO A 138 -18.14 -28.09 9.15
CA PRO A 138 -18.29 -27.20 10.30
C PRO A 138 -18.33 -25.70 9.94
N ASN A 139 -17.89 -25.34 8.73
CA ASN A 139 -17.89 -23.96 8.24
C ASN A 139 -19.23 -23.50 7.64
N GLY A 140 -20.21 -24.41 7.46
CA GLY A 140 -21.61 -24.09 7.16
C GLY A 140 -21.79 -22.95 6.16
N GLY A 141 -21.52 -23.19 4.88
CA GLY A 141 -21.63 -22.18 3.83
C GLY A 141 -21.79 -22.81 2.45
N ILE A 142 -21.96 -22.00 1.41
CA ILE A 142 -21.94 -22.53 0.04
C ILE A 142 -20.50 -22.91 -0.29
N ARG A 143 -20.29 -24.01 -1.03
CA ARG A 143 -18.93 -24.50 -1.36
C ARG A 143 -18.11 -23.51 -2.17
N SER A 144 -18.75 -22.78 -3.08
CA SER A 144 -18.17 -21.64 -3.78
C SER A 144 -18.03 -20.38 -2.90
N LEU A 145 -18.14 -20.50 -1.59
CA LEU A 145 -18.19 -19.44 -0.60
C LEU A 145 -19.32 -18.43 -0.81
N TRP A 146 -19.05 -17.32 -1.50
CA TRP A 146 -19.94 -16.17 -1.46
C TRP A 146 -20.79 -15.90 -2.70
N ASN A 147 -20.33 -16.30 -3.89
CA ASN A 147 -20.83 -15.77 -5.16
C ASN A 147 -20.27 -16.58 -6.33
N TYR A 148 -20.94 -17.67 -6.70
CA TYR A 148 -20.50 -18.53 -7.80
C TYR A 148 -20.59 -17.81 -9.16
N PHE A 149 -21.57 -16.93 -9.32
CA PHE A 149 -21.85 -16.20 -10.55
C PHE A 149 -21.30 -14.76 -10.54
N GLY A 150 -20.31 -14.48 -9.69
CA GLY A 150 -19.64 -13.18 -9.68
C GLY A 150 -18.94 -12.88 -11.00
N ASP A 151 -18.98 -11.62 -11.41
CA ASP A 151 -18.30 -11.11 -12.62
C ASP A 151 -16.95 -10.43 -12.32
N ASN A 152 -16.49 -10.50 -11.07
CA ASN A 152 -15.27 -9.88 -10.57
C ASN A 152 -15.25 -8.34 -10.59
N THR A 153 -16.39 -7.68 -10.80
CA THR A 153 -16.45 -6.21 -10.79
C THR A 153 -16.10 -5.64 -9.42
N PHE A 154 -15.34 -4.55 -9.41
CA PHE A 154 -15.08 -3.71 -8.25
C PHE A 154 -15.30 -2.24 -8.60
N GLU A 155 -16.10 -1.54 -7.80
CA GLU A 155 -16.52 -0.17 -8.09
C GLU A 155 -16.64 0.67 -6.82
N PHE A 156 -16.26 1.95 -6.94
CA PHE A 156 -16.63 2.95 -5.94
C PHE A 156 -18.11 3.31 -6.09
N GLN A 157 -18.81 3.38 -4.96
CA GLN A 157 -20.24 3.67 -4.88
C GLN A 157 -20.44 4.87 -3.94
N ASN A 158 -21.06 5.94 -4.44
CA ASN A 158 -21.31 7.14 -3.64
C ASN A 158 -20.05 7.71 -2.95
N VAL A 159 -18.87 7.55 -3.57
CA VAL A 159 -17.62 8.07 -3.05
C VAL A 159 -17.47 9.52 -3.47
N ALA A 160 -17.15 10.39 -2.52
CA ALA A 160 -16.95 11.81 -2.76
C ALA A 160 -15.74 12.35 -2.00
N ILE A 161 -15.17 13.45 -2.52
CA ILE A 161 -14.12 14.20 -1.82
C ILE A 161 -14.67 14.74 -0.51
N THR A 162 -13.97 14.50 0.59
CA THR A 162 -14.35 14.93 1.95
C THR A 162 -13.54 16.11 2.44
N ALA A 163 -12.31 16.25 1.96
CA ALA A 163 -11.43 17.36 2.29
C ALA A 163 -10.31 17.47 1.25
N VAL A 164 -9.76 18.66 1.15
CA VAL A 164 -8.56 18.98 0.37
C VAL A 164 -7.47 19.40 1.34
N GLU A 165 -6.24 18.97 1.09
CA GLU A 165 -5.07 19.50 1.80
C GLU A 165 -4.19 20.27 0.81
N SER A 166 -3.73 21.47 1.20
CA SER A 166 -2.80 22.28 0.39
C SER A 166 -1.36 21.73 0.42
N GLU A 167 -0.47 22.32 -0.39
CA GLU A 167 0.96 22.03 -0.35
C GLU A 167 1.57 22.22 1.05
N GLU A 168 1.14 23.26 1.77
CA GLU A 168 1.58 23.60 3.12
C GLU A 168 0.93 22.72 4.21
N GLY A 169 -0.02 21.85 3.84
CA GLY A 169 -0.72 21.01 4.80
C GLY A 169 -1.97 21.59 5.43
N LEU A 170 -2.50 22.68 4.88
CA LEU A 170 -3.74 23.26 5.38
C LEU A 170 -4.92 22.43 4.87
N LEU A 171 -5.69 21.89 5.81
CA LEU A 171 -6.91 21.14 5.52
C LEU A 171 -8.06 22.11 5.23
N ASP A 172 -8.62 22.04 4.03
CA ASP A 172 -9.82 22.74 3.59
C ASP A 172 -10.98 21.76 3.43
N THR A 173 -12.05 22.01 4.18
CA THR A 173 -13.27 21.17 4.21
C THR A 173 -14.44 21.85 3.51
N VAL A 174 -14.22 23.02 2.92
CA VAL A 174 -15.20 23.80 2.15
C VAL A 174 -14.70 24.15 0.75
N ASP A 175 -13.55 23.61 0.32
CA ASP A 175 -13.05 23.71 -1.05
C ASP A 175 -14.13 23.26 -2.05
N GLY A 176 -14.16 23.87 -3.24
CA GLY A 176 -15.14 23.58 -4.27
C GLY A 176 -15.15 22.13 -4.76
N LEU A 177 -14.09 21.37 -4.50
CA LEU A 177 -14.07 19.93 -4.77
C LEU A 177 -14.77 19.10 -3.70
N VAL A 178 -14.99 19.60 -2.48
CA VAL A 178 -15.67 18.82 -1.44
C VAL A 178 -17.09 18.46 -1.89
N GLY A 179 -17.43 17.17 -1.82
CA GLY A 179 -18.66 16.60 -2.37
C GLY A 179 -18.56 16.14 -3.83
N THR A 180 -17.45 16.42 -4.52
CA THR A 180 -17.22 15.96 -5.90
C THR A 180 -17.09 14.42 -5.93
N PRO A 181 -17.81 13.73 -6.81
CA PRO A 181 -17.70 12.28 -6.95
C PRO A 181 -16.30 11.82 -7.34
N VAL A 182 -15.84 10.73 -6.72
CA VAL A 182 -14.66 9.96 -7.14
C VAL A 182 -15.14 8.64 -7.70
N GLN A 183 -14.87 8.41 -8.97
CA GLN A 183 -15.26 7.18 -9.66
C GLN A 183 -14.04 6.28 -9.81
N PHE A 184 -14.17 5.02 -9.43
CA PHE A 184 -13.18 3.99 -9.70
C PHE A 184 -13.87 2.73 -10.20
N THR A 185 -13.27 2.10 -11.20
CA THR A 185 -13.68 0.78 -11.68
C THR A 185 -12.47 -0.13 -11.82
N GLY A 186 -12.65 -1.41 -11.55
CA GLY A 186 -11.61 -2.42 -11.68
C GLY A 186 -12.17 -3.84 -11.61
N ILE A 187 -11.26 -4.80 -11.66
CA ILE A 187 -11.56 -6.23 -11.51
C ILE A 187 -10.86 -6.72 -10.25
N MET A 188 -11.60 -7.24 -9.29
CA MET A 188 -11.07 -7.81 -8.05
C MET A 188 -11.04 -9.33 -8.13
N VAL A 189 -9.91 -9.93 -7.75
CA VAL A 189 -9.69 -11.38 -7.81
C VAL A 189 -8.88 -11.82 -6.58
N ASP A 190 -9.29 -12.93 -5.95
CA ASP A 190 -8.48 -13.64 -4.97
C ASP A 190 -7.52 -14.58 -5.72
N LEU A 191 -6.23 -14.51 -5.44
CA LEU A 191 -5.22 -15.19 -6.26
C LEU A 191 -4.70 -16.47 -5.66
N ASN A 192 -4.75 -16.57 -4.34
CA ASN A 192 -4.37 -17.77 -3.65
C ASN A 192 -5.63 -18.59 -3.36
N PRO A 193 -5.87 -19.71 -4.07
CA PRO A 193 -7.03 -20.55 -3.77
C PRO A 193 -6.96 -21.10 -2.35
N GLU A 194 -5.78 -21.22 -1.75
CA GLU A 194 -5.58 -21.80 -0.42
C GLU A 194 -5.68 -20.78 0.72
N ASP A 195 -5.68 -19.47 0.40
CA ASP A 195 -5.57 -18.45 1.42
C ASP A 195 -6.22 -17.10 1.05
N VAL A 196 -6.42 -16.25 2.04
CA VAL A 196 -7.21 -15.01 1.96
C VAL A 196 -6.35 -13.75 1.82
N ILE A 197 -5.02 -13.84 1.76
CA ILE A 197 -4.14 -12.65 1.88
C ILE A 197 -3.65 -12.03 0.57
N ASP A 198 -4.00 -12.65 -0.57
CA ASP A 198 -3.54 -12.27 -1.90
C ASP A 198 -4.69 -11.86 -2.83
N THR A 199 -5.49 -10.88 -2.39
CA THR A 199 -6.47 -10.23 -3.27
C THR A 199 -5.77 -9.16 -4.10
N GLN A 200 -6.04 -9.12 -5.41
CA GLN A 200 -5.64 -8.02 -6.30
C GLN A 200 -6.87 -7.29 -6.84
N ILE A 201 -6.69 -6.00 -7.15
CA ILE A 201 -7.60 -5.21 -7.98
C ILE A 201 -6.83 -4.74 -9.19
N PHE A 202 -7.25 -5.16 -10.38
CA PHE A 202 -6.76 -4.62 -11.65
C PHE A 202 -7.54 -3.34 -11.95
N GLY A 203 -6.88 -2.20 -11.78
CA GLY A 203 -7.48 -0.89 -11.99
C GLY A 203 -7.80 -0.66 -13.46
N ARG A 204 -9.03 -0.25 -13.74
CA ARG A 204 -9.46 0.15 -15.08
C ARG A 204 -9.37 1.66 -15.24
N GLN A 205 -9.97 2.40 -14.30
CA GLN A 205 -10.01 3.86 -14.37
C GLN A 205 -10.34 4.48 -13.02
N LEU A 206 -9.63 5.54 -12.68
CA LEU A 206 -9.97 6.53 -11.65
C LEU A 206 -10.39 7.83 -12.36
N VAL A 207 -11.50 8.45 -11.95
CA VAL A 207 -12.00 9.71 -12.50
C VAL A 207 -12.51 10.63 -11.40
N ILE A 208 -12.13 11.90 -11.48
CA ILE A 208 -12.72 13.02 -10.74
C ILE A 208 -13.15 14.06 -11.76
N THR A 209 -14.36 14.60 -11.62
CA THR A 209 -14.87 15.67 -12.48
C THR A 209 -15.50 16.73 -11.62
N ASP A 210 -14.90 17.92 -11.61
CA ASP A 210 -15.41 19.04 -10.81
C ASP A 210 -16.71 19.64 -11.39
N ALA A 211 -17.27 20.62 -10.68
CA ALA A 211 -18.53 21.27 -11.08
C ALA A 211 -18.44 22.02 -12.43
N ASP A 212 -17.25 22.43 -12.84
CA ASP A 212 -16.99 23.11 -14.11
C ASP A 212 -16.74 22.11 -15.27
N GLY A 213 -16.72 20.81 -14.97
CA GLY A 213 -16.45 19.75 -15.93
C GLY A 213 -14.95 19.50 -16.17
N ASN A 214 -14.06 20.08 -15.37
CA ASN A 214 -12.64 19.75 -15.44
C ASN A 214 -12.43 18.33 -14.91
N LYS A 215 -11.72 17.53 -15.69
CA LYS A 215 -11.48 16.12 -15.42
C LYS A 215 -10.03 15.88 -14.99
N LEU A 216 -9.86 15.06 -13.96
CA LEU A 216 -8.65 14.31 -13.66
C LEU A 216 -8.99 12.84 -13.84
N SER A 217 -8.24 12.12 -14.67
CA SER A 217 -8.38 10.67 -14.75
C SER A 217 -7.07 9.97 -15.03
N GLY A 218 -6.99 8.71 -14.64
CA GLY A 218 -5.89 7.84 -15.02
C GLY A 218 -6.19 6.41 -14.70
N ARG A 219 -5.24 5.53 -15.00
CA ARG A 219 -5.37 4.10 -14.77
C ARG A 219 -4.38 3.66 -13.69
N PRO A 220 -4.85 3.35 -12.48
CA PRO A 220 -4.07 2.58 -11.52
C PRO A 220 -3.80 1.19 -12.14
N ASP A 221 -2.58 0.66 -12.00
CA ASP A 221 -2.23 -0.63 -12.58
C ASP A 221 -2.83 -1.78 -11.76
N VAL A 222 -2.05 -2.36 -10.84
CA VAL A 222 -2.50 -3.42 -9.95
C VAL A 222 -2.41 -2.95 -8.50
N LEU A 223 -3.51 -3.09 -7.77
CA LEU A 223 -3.56 -2.84 -6.34
C LEU A 223 -3.54 -4.18 -5.61
N HIS A 224 -2.71 -4.30 -4.58
CA HIS A 224 -2.62 -5.52 -3.77
C HIS A 224 -3.25 -5.28 -2.40
N SER A 225 -3.99 -6.27 -1.88
CA SER A 225 -4.47 -6.24 -0.50
C SER A 225 -3.29 -6.28 0.46
N ARG A 226 -3.13 -5.22 1.26
CA ARG A 226 -2.07 -5.12 2.27
C ARG A 226 -2.69 -5.05 3.66
N TRP A 227 -2.05 -5.72 4.61
CA TRP A 227 -2.43 -5.75 6.02
C TRP A 227 -3.90 -6.08 6.25
N LEU A 228 -4.37 -7.17 5.63
CA LEU A 228 -5.70 -7.70 5.85
C LEU A 228 -5.88 -8.02 7.35
N SER A 229 -6.91 -7.45 7.95
CA SER A 229 -7.21 -7.62 9.37
C SER A 229 -8.67 -8.02 9.56
N PHE A 230 -8.93 -9.30 9.80
CA PHE A 230 -10.25 -9.83 10.18
C PHE A 230 -10.72 -9.41 11.58
N GLN A 231 -9.86 -8.71 12.30
CA GLN A 231 -10.14 -8.18 13.62
C GLN A 231 -10.38 -6.68 13.60
N ARG A 232 -10.41 -6.04 12.42
CA ARG A 232 -10.62 -4.59 12.29
C ARG A 232 -11.86 -4.13 13.04
N ASN A 233 -12.93 -4.94 13.05
CA ASN A 233 -14.07 -4.73 13.95
C ASN A 233 -14.04 -5.71 15.13
N GLN A 234 -14.16 -5.20 16.35
CA GLN A 234 -14.04 -6.02 17.55
C GLN A 234 -15.28 -6.87 17.83
N SER A 235 -16.47 -6.42 17.41
CA SER A 235 -17.75 -7.08 17.72
C SER A 235 -18.29 -7.98 16.60
N VAL A 236 -17.90 -7.74 15.34
CA VAL A 236 -18.35 -8.55 14.19
C VAL A 236 -17.22 -9.37 13.61
N ARG A 237 -17.56 -10.53 13.05
CA ARG A 237 -16.61 -11.51 12.50
C ARG A 237 -16.79 -11.66 10.98
N GLY A 238 -15.89 -12.43 10.36
CA GLY A 238 -15.89 -12.68 8.92
C GLY A 238 -15.57 -11.42 8.13
N SER A 239 -16.08 -11.32 6.89
CA SER A 239 -15.83 -10.18 6.00
C SER A 239 -16.27 -8.83 6.59
N LYS A 240 -17.29 -8.81 7.45
CA LYS A 240 -17.73 -7.58 8.15
C LYS A 240 -16.73 -7.12 9.20
N GLY A 241 -15.94 -8.05 9.75
CA GLY A 241 -14.85 -7.74 10.68
C GLY A 241 -13.54 -7.41 9.97
N ALA A 242 -13.48 -7.55 8.65
CA ALA A 242 -12.27 -7.40 7.86
C ALA A 242 -12.07 -5.97 7.37
N ALA A 243 -10.79 -5.60 7.21
CA ALA A 243 -10.36 -4.46 6.40
C ALA A 243 -8.99 -4.69 5.79
N THR A 244 -8.71 -3.99 4.69
CA THR A 244 -7.43 -4.06 3.99
C THR A 244 -7.12 -2.76 3.27
N ILE A 245 -5.84 -2.47 3.09
CA ILE A 245 -5.35 -1.32 2.34
C ILE A 245 -5.05 -1.76 0.90
N PHE A 246 -5.46 -0.92 -0.04
CA PHE A 246 -5.06 -0.98 -1.43
C PHE A 246 -4.29 0.30 -1.77
N HIS A 247 -3.21 0.17 -2.53
CA HIS A 247 -2.36 1.27 -2.95
C HIS A 247 -1.93 1.03 -4.39
N ALA A 248 -2.02 2.06 -5.23
CA ALA A 248 -1.42 2.07 -6.56
C ALA A 248 -0.91 3.45 -6.95
N ALA A 249 0.21 3.46 -7.67
CA ALA A 249 0.65 4.60 -8.44
C ALA A 249 -0.09 4.70 -9.78
N ILE A 250 -0.22 5.92 -10.28
CA ILE A 250 -0.64 6.28 -11.63
C ILE A 250 0.46 7.19 -12.19
N PRO A 251 1.33 6.66 -13.06
CA PRO A 251 2.38 7.44 -13.69
C PRO A 251 1.82 8.66 -14.43
N HIS A 252 2.58 9.77 -14.47
CA HIS A 252 2.12 11.03 -15.08
C HIS A 252 1.72 10.88 -16.54
N ASN A 253 2.41 10.02 -17.30
CA ASN A 253 2.09 9.72 -18.70
C ASN A 253 0.78 8.92 -18.89
N GLU A 254 0.18 8.41 -17.81
CA GLU A 254 -1.14 7.77 -17.80
C GLU A 254 -2.25 8.68 -17.24
N LEU A 255 -1.88 9.91 -16.85
CA LEU A 255 -2.83 10.88 -16.34
C LEU A 255 -3.35 11.78 -17.47
N GLU A 256 -4.66 11.83 -17.59
CA GLU A 256 -5.39 12.78 -18.41
C GLU A 256 -5.85 13.94 -17.55
N TYR A 257 -5.48 15.16 -17.96
CA TYR A 257 -5.91 16.39 -17.32
C TYR A 257 -6.70 17.24 -18.30
N PHE A 258 -7.72 17.94 -17.80
CA PHE A 258 -8.33 19.01 -18.56
C PHE A 258 -7.39 20.23 -18.63
N ALA A 259 -7.19 20.76 -19.85
CA ALA A 259 -6.39 21.94 -20.10
C ALA A 259 -7.09 23.18 -19.51
N GLY A 260 -6.87 23.43 -18.23
CA GLY A 260 -7.52 24.51 -17.50
C GLY A 260 -7.85 24.23 -16.04
N SER A 261 -7.59 23.02 -15.52
CA SER A 261 -7.84 22.72 -14.09
C SER A 261 -7.19 23.78 -13.19
N LYS A 262 -8.00 24.37 -12.31
CA LYS A 262 -7.62 25.36 -11.30
C LYS A 262 -7.81 24.79 -9.90
N GLY A 263 -7.43 25.56 -8.87
CA GLY A 263 -7.60 25.17 -7.48
C GLY A 263 -6.87 23.86 -7.16
N ALA A 264 -7.47 23.05 -6.29
CA ALA A 264 -6.87 21.82 -5.82
C ALA A 264 -6.58 20.78 -6.92
N LEU A 265 -7.42 20.65 -7.96
CA LEU A 265 -7.10 19.79 -9.12
C LEU A 265 -5.92 20.32 -9.92
N GLY A 266 -5.78 21.64 -10.05
CA GLY A 266 -4.63 22.27 -10.68
C GLY A 266 -3.34 22.03 -9.91
N LEU A 267 -3.36 22.21 -8.59
CA LEU A 267 -2.22 21.94 -7.71
C LEU A 267 -1.82 20.46 -7.76
N LEU A 268 -2.79 19.55 -7.70
CA LEU A 268 -2.53 18.11 -7.78
C LEU A 268 -1.91 17.70 -9.13
N ARG A 269 -2.38 18.28 -10.24
CA ARG A 269 -1.75 18.12 -11.56
C ARG A 269 -0.30 18.59 -11.54
N ASP A 270 -0.07 19.80 -11.07
CA ASP A 270 1.26 20.42 -11.11
C ASP A 270 2.24 19.63 -10.25
N ALA A 271 1.79 19.15 -9.08
CA ALA A 271 2.56 18.24 -8.25
C ALA A 271 2.85 16.91 -8.97
N ALA A 272 1.86 16.28 -9.61
CA ALA A 272 2.06 15.04 -10.36
C ALA A 272 3.06 15.17 -11.52
N VAL A 273 3.02 16.30 -12.25
CA VAL A 273 4.02 16.63 -13.29
C VAL A 273 5.41 16.71 -12.69
N GLN A 274 5.54 17.31 -11.50
CA GLN A 274 6.83 17.52 -10.84
C GLN A 274 7.39 16.26 -10.19
N THR A 275 6.54 15.39 -9.63
CA THR A 275 6.97 14.21 -8.88
C THR A 275 7.04 12.95 -9.74
N GLY A 276 6.25 12.87 -10.81
CA GLY A 276 6.24 11.74 -11.75
C GLY A 276 4.90 11.00 -11.84
N GLY A 277 3.91 11.34 -11.00
CA GLY A 277 2.57 10.79 -11.06
C GLY A 277 1.75 11.06 -9.80
N LEU A 278 0.68 10.30 -9.64
CA LEU A 278 -0.18 10.29 -8.46
C LEU A 278 -0.17 8.91 -7.81
N THR A 279 -0.48 8.84 -6.52
CA THR A 279 -0.86 7.62 -5.84
C THR A 279 -2.32 7.71 -5.42
N VAL A 280 -3.00 6.58 -5.48
CA VAL A 280 -4.31 6.35 -4.86
C VAL A 280 -4.15 5.28 -3.78
N GLU A 281 -4.48 5.65 -2.56
CA GLU A 281 -4.50 4.75 -1.41
C GLU A 281 -5.90 4.73 -0.83
N PHE A 282 -6.44 3.55 -0.54
CA PHE A 282 -7.70 3.43 0.17
C PHE A 282 -7.78 2.19 1.03
N CYS A 283 -8.67 2.22 2.01
CA CYS A 283 -9.00 1.08 2.86
C CYS A 283 -10.45 0.67 2.61
N THR A 284 -10.67 -0.61 2.31
CA THR A 284 -12.00 -1.20 2.30
C THR A 284 -12.26 -1.84 3.66
N TYR A 285 -13.47 -1.66 4.20
CA TYR A 285 -13.82 -2.22 5.50
C TYR A 285 -15.33 -2.47 5.62
N PHE A 286 -15.69 -3.29 6.61
CA PHE A 286 -17.08 -3.62 6.92
C PHE A 286 -17.86 -4.25 5.75
N THR A 287 -17.19 -5.17 5.04
CA THR A 287 -17.71 -5.82 3.84
C THR A 287 -18.83 -6.81 4.15
N ALA A 288 -20.00 -6.59 3.57
CA ALA A 288 -21.21 -7.36 3.79
C ALA A 288 -21.88 -7.78 2.48
N ARG A 289 -22.34 -9.02 2.41
CA ARG A 289 -23.12 -9.57 1.30
C ARG A 289 -24.60 -9.28 1.49
N ARG A 290 -25.36 -9.22 0.40
CA ARG A 290 -26.82 -9.02 0.45
C ARG A 290 -27.56 -10.28 0.87
N LEU A 291 -27.22 -11.41 0.25
CA LEU A 291 -27.83 -12.70 0.55
C LEU A 291 -27.01 -13.44 1.61
N SER A 292 -27.71 -14.06 2.56
CA SER A 292 -27.10 -15.03 3.46
C SER A 292 -26.69 -16.30 2.70
N ASN A 293 -25.82 -17.13 3.28
CA ASN A 293 -25.47 -18.43 2.68
C ASN A 293 -26.73 -19.31 2.48
N ALA A 294 -27.68 -19.25 3.41
CA ALA A 294 -28.91 -20.03 3.33
C ALA A 294 -29.83 -19.54 2.21
N ASP A 295 -30.03 -18.23 2.08
CA ASP A 295 -30.86 -17.66 1.02
C ASP A 295 -30.26 -17.90 -0.36
N LEU A 296 -28.95 -17.72 -0.50
CA LEU A 296 -28.24 -17.95 -1.76
C LEU A 296 -28.32 -19.44 -2.17
N ALA A 297 -28.16 -20.37 -1.22
CA ALA A 297 -28.30 -21.80 -1.49
C ALA A 297 -29.73 -22.18 -1.88
N ALA A 298 -30.74 -21.62 -1.21
CA ALA A 298 -32.14 -21.86 -1.55
C ALA A 298 -32.47 -21.38 -2.97
N LYS A 299 -31.91 -20.23 -3.40
CA LYS A 299 -32.04 -19.73 -4.77
C LYS A 299 -31.39 -20.64 -5.79
N TYR A 300 -30.17 -21.13 -5.52
CA TYR A 300 -29.52 -22.10 -6.38
C TYR A 300 -30.31 -23.41 -6.50
N GLN A 301 -30.88 -23.92 -5.41
CA GLN A 301 -31.75 -25.11 -5.42
C GLN A 301 -33.04 -24.91 -6.22
N ALA A 302 -33.52 -23.67 -6.33
CA ALA A 302 -34.66 -23.31 -7.17
C ALA A 302 -34.30 -23.14 -8.65
N GLY A 303 -33.03 -23.37 -9.03
CA GLY A 303 -32.54 -23.16 -10.39
C GLY A 303 -32.32 -21.69 -10.76
N GLU A 304 -32.33 -20.78 -9.78
CA GLU A 304 -31.95 -19.39 -10.01
C GLU A 304 -30.41 -19.27 -10.05
N GLU A 305 -29.90 -18.27 -10.78
CA GLU A 305 -28.47 -17.97 -10.87
C GLU A 305 -28.20 -16.52 -10.40
N PRO A 306 -28.57 -16.15 -9.16
CA PRO A 306 -28.36 -14.80 -8.68
C PRO A 306 -26.87 -14.51 -8.46
N GLU A 307 -26.46 -13.29 -8.77
CA GLU A 307 -25.26 -12.69 -8.19
C GLU A 307 -25.47 -12.36 -6.71
N ASN A 308 -24.39 -12.35 -5.94
CA ASN A 308 -24.38 -11.91 -4.54
C ASN A 308 -23.26 -10.91 -4.27
N PRO A 309 -23.32 -9.70 -4.86
CA PRO A 309 -22.29 -8.69 -4.64
C PRO A 309 -22.21 -8.31 -3.16
N ALA A 310 -20.99 -8.03 -2.72
CA ALA A 310 -20.69 -7.48 -1.42
C ALA A 310 -20.55 -5.96 -1.50
N PHE A 311 -20.90 -5.31 -0.39
CA PHE A 311 -20.84 -3.86 -0.20
C PHE A 311 -20.09 -3.56 1.07
N GLY A 312 -19.34 -2.48 1.09
CA GLY A 312 -18.65 -2.04 2.30
C GLY A 312 -18.38 -0.55 2.29
N ARG A 313 -17.63 -0.11 3.28
CA ARG A 313 -17.18 1.28 3.41
C ARG A 313 -15.80 1.43 2.80
N ILE A 314 -15.52 2.64 2.33
CA ILE A 314 -14.21 3.02 1.82
C ILE A 314 -13.83 4.41 2.31
N VAL A 315 -12.57 4.57 2.65
CA VAL A 315 -11.91 5.87 2.83
C VAL A 315 -10.57 5.82 2.10
N GLY A 316 -10.09 6.95 1.60
CA GLY A 316 -8.80 7.00 0.94
C GLY A 316 -8.30 8.40 0.64
N CYS A 317 -7.14 8.45 -0.02
CA CYS A 317 -6.54 9.69 -0.47
C CYS A 317 -5.92 9.53 -1.86
N ILE A 318 -5.86 10.66 -2.58
CA ILE A 318 -5.05 10.83 -3.78
C ILE A 318 -3.98 11.87 -3.46
N ALA A 319 -2.72 11.54 -3.78
CA ALA A 319 -1.57 12.36 -3.45
C ALA A 319 -0.52 12.29 -4.57
N PRO A 320 0.47 13.21 -4.59
CA PRO A 320 1.62 13.11 -5.48
C PRO A 320 2.40 11.81 -5.22
N TRP A 321 2.90 11.21 -6.30
CA TRP A 321 3.75 10.02 -6.26
C TRP A 321 5.04 10.28 -7.02
N SER A 322 6.14 9.71 -6.53
CA SER A 322 7.44 9.73 -7.20
C SER A 322 7.82 8.35 -7.72
N SER A 323 8.50 8.29 -8.87
CA SER A 323 9.07 7.03 -9.37
C SER A 323 10.17 6.41 -8.48
N ALA A 324 10.67 7.17 -7.49
CA ALA A 324 11.55 6.65 -6.46
C ALA A 324 10.80 5.97 -5.30
N ASP A 325 9.46 6.08 -5.28
CA ASP A 325 8.58 5.48 -4.30
C ASP A 325 8.07 4.12 -4.76
N TRP A 326 7.62 3.31 -3.81
CA TRP A 326 6.85 2.12 -4.08
C TRP A 326 5.55 2.50 -4.78
N SER A 327 5.21 1.67 -5.75
CA SER A 327 4.00 1.83 -6.55
C SER A 327 2.79 1.09 -5.95
N THR A 328 3.00 0.13 -5.04
CA THR A 328 1.94 -0.73 -4.49
C THR A 328 1.84 -0.71 -2.97
N ILE A 329 2.55 0.20 -2.31
CA ILE A 329 2.73 0.21 -0.86
C ILE A 329 2.72 1.65 -0.34
N PRO A 330 1.98 1.93 0.75
CA PRO A 330 2.11 3.17 1.49
C PRO A 330 3.56 3.49 1.84
N GLU A 331 3.96 4.72 1.52
CA GLU A 331 5.30 5.23 1.73
C GLU A 331 5.55 5.74 3.16
N GLY A 332 6.83 5.90 3.50
CA GLY A 332 7.27 6.51 4.75
C GLY A 332 7.74 5.51 5.82
N ARG A 333 7.80 5.98 7.06
CA ARG A 333 8.30 5.25 8.23
C ARG A 333 7.22 4.30 8.73
N ARG A 334 7.42 2.99 8.58
CA ARG A 334 6.44 1.98 9.03
C ARG A 334 6.50 1.79 10.53
N LEU A 335 5.39 2.04 11.21
CA LEU A 335 5.19 1.72 12.62
C LEU A 335 4.30 0.50 12.76
N ASN A 336 4.82 -0.54 13.40
CA ASN A 336 4.09 -1.76 13.65
C ASN A 336 3.43 -1.73 15.03
N PRO A 337 2.25 -2.35 15.18
CA PRO A 337 1.64 -2.54 16.48
C PRO A 337 2.60 -3.34 17.37
N LEU A 338 2.75 -2.91 18.62
CA LEU A 338 3.50 -3.66 19.64
C LEU A 338 2.50 -4.41 20.53
N PRO A 339 2.84 -5.64 20.98
CA PRO A 339 2.02 -6.32 21.98
C PRO A 339 1.90 -5.48 23.24
N ALA A 340 0.78 -5.63 23.96
CA ALA A 340 0.62 -4.98 25.26
C ALA A 340 1.71 -5.43 26.24
N ALA A 341 1.95 -4.65 27.30
CA ALA A 341 3.00 -4.93 28.28
C ALA A 341 2.86 -6.29 28.98
N ASP A 342 1.63 -6.84 29.06
CA ASP A 342 1.35 -8.18 29.58
C ASP A 342 1.58 -9.32 28.55
N GLY A 343 2.09 -8.97 27.36
CA GLY A 343 2.34 -9.90 26.27
C GLY A 343 1.09 -10.28 25.48
N THR A 344 -0.09 -9.73 25.79
CA THR A 344 -1.25 -9.94 24.92
C THR A 344 -0.99 -9.30 23.56
N PRO A 345 -1.29 -10.02 22.45
CA PRO A 345 -1.21 -9.42 21.13
C PRO A 345 -1.99 -8.10 21.12
N ALA A 346 -1.48 -7.10 20.39
CA ALA A 346 -2.25 -5.91 20.07
C ALA A 346 -3.42 -6.33 19.17
N ALA A 347 -4.47 -6.87 19.80
CA ALA A 347 -5.62 -7.37 19.07
C ALA A 347 -6.23 -6.19 18.30
N ALA A 348 -6.54 -6.44 17.02
CA ALA A 348 -7.26 -5.51 16.15
C ALA A 348 -6.51 -4.24 15.69
N ILE A 349 -5.18 -4.16 15.77
CA ILE A 349 -4.42 -2.97 15.33
C ILE A 349 -3.59 -3.28 14.08
N GLY A 350 -3.82 -2.57 12.98
CA GLY A 350 -2.98 -2.62 11.75
C GLY A 350 -1.81 -1.64 11.81
N PRO A 351 -0.82 -1.69 10.89
CA PRO A 351 0.32 -0.76 10.93
C PRO A 351 -0.09 0.69 10.66
N ALA A 352 0.79 1.60 11.03
CA ALA A 352 0.74 3.02 10.70
C ALA A 352 1.97 3.43 9.87
N PHE A 353 1.87 4.54 9.16
CA PHE A 353 2.99 5.09 8.38
C PHE A 353 3.20 6.55 8.74
N ALA A 354 4.45 7.00 8.85
CA ALA A 354 4.75 8.38 9.15
C ALA A 354 5.70 9.00 8.12
N GLU A 355 5.37 10.20 7.67
CA GLU A 355 6.16 10.97 6.71
C GLU A 355 6.60 12.26 7.36
N PHE A 356 7.91 12.49 7.45
CA PHE A 356 8.46 13.72 8.03
C PHE A 356 8.73 14.75 6.94
N ASP A 357 7.98 15.84 7.00
CA ASP A 357 8.14 17.02 6.18
C ASP A 357 8.89 18.08 6.99
N ALA A 358 10.20 18.11 6.80
CA ALA A 358 11.07 19.06 7.46
C ALA A 358 10.87 20.50 6.94
N ALA A 359 10.36 20.68 5.72
CA ALA A 359 10.18 22.00 5.11
C ALA A 359 9.01 22.75 5.77
N ASN A 360 7.90 22.06 6.03
CA ASN A 360 6.76 22.61 6.75
C ASN A 360 6.77 22.29 8.25
N SER A 361 7.87 21.73 8.77
CA SER A 361 8.00 21.32 10.18
C SER A 361 6.79 20.50 10.65
N SER A 362 6.50 19.40 9.96
CA SER A 362 5.36 18.55 10.30
C SER A 362 5.63 17.07 10.06
N ILE A 363 4.94 16.20 10.79
CA ILE A 363 4.86 14.77 10.49
C ILE A 363 3.42 14.43 10.14
N ARG A 364 3.21 13.80 8.99
CA ARG A 364 1.94 13.15 8.65
C ARG A 364 1.97 11.72 9.14
N VAL A 365 0.95 11.31 9.88
CA VAL A 365 0.75 9.94 10.34
C VAL A 365 -0.49 9.37 9.68
N ASN A 366 -0.31 8.31 8.91
CA ASN A 366 -1.37 7.56 8.26
C ASN A 366 -1.83 6.41 9.16
N LEU A 367 -3.08 6.50 9.63
CA LEU A 367 -3.75 5.53 10.50
C LEU A 367 -4.93 4.82 9.78
N ILE A 368 -4.92 4.80 8.44
CA ILE A 368 -6.07 4.37 7.61
C ILE A 368 -6.58 2.96 7.95
N ASN A 369 -5.71 2.05 8.37
CA ASN A 369 -6.07 0.70 8.81
C ASN A 369 -5.59 0.37 10.23
N ALA A 370 -5.14 1.40 10.97
CA ALA A 370 -4.44 1.19 12.23
C ALA A 370 -5.39 0.89 13.39
N ILE A 371 -6.41 1.73 13.62
CA ILE A 371 -7.21 1.68 14.85
C ILE A 371 -8.59 1.07 14.61
N ALA A 372 -8.88 -0.08 15.24
CA ALA A 372 -10.12 -0.87 15.17
C ALA A 372 -11.44 -0.07 15.30
N GLU A 373 -12.53 -0.59 14.76
CA GLU A 373 -13.90 -0.24 15.16
C GLU A 373 -14.30 -1.06 16.39
N LYS A 374 -15.03 -0.43 17.31
CA LYS A 374 -15.58 -1.09 18.51
C LYS A 374 -16.67 -2.08 18.12
N ASP A 375 -17.56 -1.68 17.20
CA ASP A 375 -18.73 -2.46 16.83
C ASP A 375 -19.32 -2.10 15.46
N ALA A 376 -20.50 -2.64 15.14
CA ALA A 376 -21.21 -2.42 13.88
C ALA A 376 -21.70 -0.97 13.66
N THR A 377 -21.64 -0.07 14.65
CA THR A 377 -21.86 1.38 14.45
C THR A 377 -20.68 2.06 13.77
N LEU A 378 -19.56 1.35 13.63
CA LEU A 378 -18.30 1.82 13.06
C LEU A 378 -17.63 2.94 13.86
N ASP A 379 -18.03 3.12 15.11
CA ASP A 379 -17.28 3.96 16.03
C ASP A 379 -15.91 3.33 16.29
N LYS A 380 -14.87 4.16 16.33
CA LYS A 380 -13.51 3.70 16.62
C LYS A 380 -13.43 3.17 18.05
N ALA A 381 -12.63 2.13 18.25
CA ALA A 381 -12.31 1.63 19.57
C ALA A 381 -11.64 2.74 20.39
N ASP A 382 -12.10 2.94 21.62
CA ASP A 382 -11.48 3.89 22.53
C ASP A 382 -10.17 3.31 23.06
N ILE A 383 -9.07 3.85 22.57
CA ILE A 383 -7.72 3.50 23.00
C ILE A 383 -7.05 4.63 23.80
N GLY A 384 -7.86 5.61 24.22
CA GLY A 384 -7.43 6.83 24.88
C GLY A 384 -6.73 7.82 23.95
N PRO A 385 -6.38 9.01 24.45
CA PRO A 385 -5.62 9.99 23.69
C PRO A 385 -4.26 9.43 23.29
N LEU A 386 -3.90 9.67 22.04
CA LEU A 386 -2.64 9.23 21.45
C LEU A 386 -1.76 10.42 21.15
N SER A 387 -0.46 10.13 21.06
CA SER A 387 0.50 11.11 20.59
C SER A 387 1.73 10.46 19.98
N LEU A 388 2.37 11.23 19.12
CA LEU A 388 3.63 10.90 18.49
C LEU A 388 4.80 11.34 19.37
N GLN A 389 5.81 10.49 19.48
CA GLN A 389 7.09 10.81 20.10
C GLN A 389 8.24 10.24 19.28
N VAL A 390 9.45 10.72 19.58
CA VAL A 390 10.69 10.19 19.01
C VAL A 390 11.61 9.72 20.13
N ARG A 391 12.21 8.55 19.92
CA ARG A 391 13.23 7.95 20.80
C ARG A 391 14.60 7.98 20.15
N THR A 392 15.57 8.59 20.82
CA THR A 392 16.99 8.61 20.42
C THR A 392 17.82 8.00 21.54
N GLY A 393 18.09 6.70 21.44
CA GLY A 393 18.71 5.94 22.53
C GLY A 393 17.81 5.88 23.76
N ALA A 394 18.28 6.40 24.89
CA ALA A 394 17.49 6.47 26.12
C ALA A 394 16.59 7.72 26.22
N THR A 395 16.81 8.72 25.35
CA THR A 395 16.04 9.97 25.37
C THR A 395 14.75 9.79 24.59
N VAL A 396 13.64 10.25 25.18
CA VAL A 396 12.32 10.30 24.54
C VAL A 396 11.85 11.75 24.52
N SER A 397 11.50 12.23 23.33
CA SER A 397 10.99 13.59 23.11
C SER A 397 9.59 13.53 22.51
N ARG A 398 8.66 14.25 23.14
CA ARG A 398 7.28 14.36 22.67
C ARG A 398 7.25 15.22 21.40
N VAL A 399 6.60 14.73 20.34
CA VAL A 399 6.39 15.51 19.11
C VAL A 399 5.06 16.26 19.19
N GLY A 400 3.94 15.54 19.39
CA GLY A 400 2.64 16.18 19.49
C GLY A 400 1.46 15.20 19.53
N PRO A 401 0.24 15.71 19.74
CA PRO A 401 -0.97 14.91 19.81
C PRO A 401 -1.33 14.29 18.46
N LEU A 402 -1.94 13.11 18.51
CA LEU A 402 -2.53 12.41 17.37
C LEU A 402 -4.04 12.29 17.59
N PRO A 403 -4.83 13.35 17.32
CA PRO A 403 -6.28 13.25 17.40
C PRO A 403 -6.75 12.18 16.42
N TYR A 404 -7.56 11.23 16.88
CA TYR A 404 -8.14 10.19 16.05
C TYR A 404 -9.52 9.81 16.56
N ASP A 405 -10.53 10.07 15.75
CA ASP A 405 -11.90 9.62 15.97
C ASP A 405 -12.54 9.22 14.64
N LYS A 406 -13.81 8.82 14.69
CA LYS A 406 -14.56 8.43 13.48
C LYS A 406 -14.70 9.58 12.48
N ALA A 407 -14.98 10.79 12.94
CA ALA A 407 -15.22 11.94 12.07
C ALA A 407 -13.95 12.33 11.31
N MET A 408 -12.82 12.42 12.02
CA MET A 408 -11.52 12.65 11.42
C MET A 408 -11.15 11.51 10.47
N TYR A 409 -11.38 10.26 10.88
CA TYR A 409 -11.11 9.09 10.03
C TYR A 409 -11.85 9.14 8.69
N GLU A 410 -13.15 9.43 8.71
CA GLU A 410 -13.97 9.53 7.51
C GLU A 410 -13.62 10.79 6.69
N GLN A 411 -13.17 11.86 7.33
CA GLN A 411 -12.81 13.12 6.66
C GLN A 411 -11.44 13.06 5.97
N THR A 412 -10.42 12.46 6.58
CA THR A 412 -9.03 12.49 6.08
C THR A 412 -8.45 11.09 5.80
N ALA A 413 -9.31 10.07 5.73
CA ALA A 413 -8.90 8.67 5.67
C ALA A 413 -7.96 8.26 6.83
N GLY A 414 -8.12 8.89 8.00
CA GLY A 414 -7.27 8.64 9.15
C GLY A 414 -5.85 9.19 9.03
N GLN A 415 -5.59 10.10 8.10
CA GLN A 415 -4.31 10.82 8.04
C GLN A 415 -4.36 12.04 8.95
N VAL A 416 -3.36 12.16 9.82
CA VAL A 416 -3.22 13.23 10.81
C VAL A 416 -1.90 13.94 10.59
N ARG A 417 -1.91 15.28 10.57
CA ARG A 417 -0.68 16.08 10.54
C ARG A 417 -0.37 16.61 11.93
N VAL A 418 0.86 16.40 12.37
CA VAL A 418 1.39 16.83 13.66
C VAL A 418 2.46 17.90 13.41
N ALA A 419 2.26 19.10 13.94
CA ALA A 419 3.28 20.14 13.91
C ALA A 419 4.50 19.70 14.73
N VAL A 420 5.69 20.01 14.22
CA VAL A 420 6.98 19.61 14.79
C VAL A 420 7.74 20.87 15.19
N ASP A 421 8.23 20.93 16.42
CA ASP A 421 9.20 21.94 16.79
C ASP A 421 10.52 21.71 16.04
N SER A 422 11.05 22.76 15.39
CA SER A 422 12.30 22.68 14.62
C SER A 422 13.49 22.10 15.41
N SER A 423 13.51 22.26 16.73
CA SER A 423 14.52 21.66 17.62
C SER A 423 14.49 20.14 17.66
N LEU A 424 13.36 19.52 17.26
CA LEU A 424 13.20 18.07 17.19
C LEU A 424 13.60 17.48 15.82
N HIS A 425 13.89 18.29 14.80
CA HIS A 425 14.17 17.79 13.43
C HIS A 425 15.31 16.76 13.41
N GLU A 426 16.42 17.06 14.10
CA GLU A 426 17.56 16.14 14.20
C GLU A 426 17.18 14.86 14.96
N SER A 427 16.44 15.00 16.07
CA SER A 427 15.95 13.84 16.83
C SER A 427 15.04 12.97 15.98
N ILE A 428 14.13 13.54 15.20
CA ILE A 428 13.22 12.80 14.30
C ILE A 428 14.01 12.04 13.23
N SER A 429 15.02 12.67 12.62
CA SER A 429 15.86 12.00 11.63
C SER A 429 16.71 10.87 12.23
N ALA A 430 17.29 11.09 13.41
CA ALA A 430 18.23 10.16 14.04
C ALA A 430 17.56 9.08 14.91
N GLY A 431 16.39 9.36 15.48
CA GLY A 431 15.65 8.49 16.40
C GLY A 431 14.60 7.62 15.72
N LEU A 432 13.87 6.83 16.50
CA LEU A 432 12.73 6.02 16.08
C LEU A 432 11.41 6.69 16.50
N LEU A 433 10.41 6.66 15.62
CA LEU A 433 9.07 7.14 15.95
C LEU A 433 8.31 6.09 16.74
N GLU A 434 7.53 6.59 17.69
CA GLU A 434 6.64 5.79 18.52
C GLU A 434 5.31 6.52 18.65
N ILE A 435 4.21 5.76 18.65
CA ILE A 435 2.91 6.28 19.08
C ILE A 435 2.62 5.69 20.45
N VAL A 436 2.26 6.57 21.38
CA VAL A 436 1.99 6.21 22.77
C VAL A 436 0.56 6.56 23.17
N ARG A 437 0.05 5.83 24.16
CA ARG A 437 -1.15 6.23 24.90
C ARG A 437 -0.78 7.24 25.97
N ASP A 438 -1.43 8.39 25.97
CA ASP A 438 -1.06 9.51 26.85
C ASP A 438 -1.32 9.21 28.33
N ALA A 439 -2.38 8.45 28.62
CA ALA A 439 -2.78 8.13 29.98
C ALA A 439 -1.77 7.20 30.70
N THR A 440 -1.08 6.34 29.97
CA THR A 440 -0.21 5.30 30.55
C THR A 440 1.26 5.43 30.15
N GLY A 441 1.55 6.11 29.04
CA GLY A 441 2.89 6.14 28.44
C GLY A 441 3.24 4.88 27.65
N ASP A 442 2.31 3.93 27.50
CA ASP A 442 2.55 2.68 26.78
C ASP A 442 2.77 2.96 25.29
N VAL A 443 3.82 2.37 24.72
CA VAL A 443 4.07 2.39 23.28
C VAL A 443 3.14 1.38 22.61
N ILE A 444 2.21 1.88 21.80
CA ILE A 444 1.27 1.06 21.03
C ILE A 444 1.78 0.77 19.62
N PHE A 445 2.60 1.68 19.07
CA PHE A 445 3.28 1.49 17.79
C PHE A 445 4.75 1.81 17.90
N GLY A 446 5.59 0.92 17.40
CA GLY A 446 7.03 1.12 17.28
C GLY A 446 7.46 1.10 15.82
N GLU A 447 8.33 2.04 15.44
CA GLU A 447 8.90 2.04 14.10
C GLU A 447 9.85 0.86 13.86
N ASN A 448 9.71 0.22 12.70
CA ASN A 448 10.75 -0.62 12.14
C ASN A 448 11.75 0.23 11.36
N ALA A 449 12.96 0.34 11.87
CA ALA A 449 14.01 1.16 11.26
C ALA A 449 14.33 0.72 9.83
N ILE A 450 14.26 -0.58 9.53
CA ILE A 450 14.47 -1.13 8.19
C ILE A 450 13.18 -1.83 7.76
N VAL A 451 12.74 -1.52 6.55
CA VAL A 451 11.61 -2.17 5.89
C VAL A 451 12.08 -2.67 4.54
N ILE A 452 11.81 -3.92 4.21
CA ILE A 452 12.09 -4.51 2.90
C ILE A 452 10.74 -4.89 2.32
N GLU A 453 10.49 -4.44 1.09
CA GLU A 453 9.25 -4.69 0.39
C GLU A 453 9.49 -4.86 -1.12
N THR A 454 8.44 -5.27 -1.84
CA THR A 454 8.42 -5.41 -3.30
C THR A 454 7.13 -4.87 -3.88
N ASP A 455 7.24 -4.24 -5.04
CA ASP A 455 6.10 -3.92 -5.90
C ASP A 455 5.67 -5.09 -6.79
N ASN A 456 6.46 -6.16 -6.85
CA ASN A 456 6.16 -7.33 -7.66
C ASN A 456 5.60 -8.49 -6.84
N ARG A 457 4.74 -8.19 -5.85
CA ARG A 457 4.09 -9.24 -5.07
C ARG A 457 2.98 -9.91 -5.86
N SER A 458 2.64 -11.13 -5.48
CA SER A 458 1.54 -11.92 -6.04
C SER A 458 1.71 -12.06 -7.56
N SER A 459 2.95 -12.32 -7.97
CA SER A 459 3.36 -12.48 -9.38
C SER A 459 3.19 -13.92 -9.83
N TYR A 460 2.80 -14.09 -11.08
CA TYR A 460 2.61 -15.39 -11.71
C TYR A 460 3.88 -15.81 -12.43
N VAL A 461 4.30 -17.04 -12.20
CA VAL A 461 5.47 -17.64 -12.86
C VAL A 461 5.03 -18.95 -13.48
N GLU A 462 5.17 -19.08 -14.79
CA GLU A 462 4.88 -20.33 -15.50
C GLU A 462 5.92 -21.39 -15.14
N ALA A 463 5.53 -22.66 -15.13
CA ALA A 463 6.44 -23.77 -14.86
C ALA A 463 7.64 -23.74 -15.83
N GLY A 464 8.85 -23.76 -15.28
CA GLY A 464 10.10 -23.68 -16.05
C GLY A 464 10.50 -22.27 -16.50
N SER A 465 9.73 -21.23 -16.15
CA SER A 465 10.11 -19.84 -16.36
C SER A 465 10.85 -19.27 -15.16
N SER A 466 11.62 -18.21 -15.39
CA SER A 466 12.20 -17.40 -14.33
C SER A 466 11.45 -16.07 -14.20
N PHE A 467 11.46 -15.54 -12.99
CA PHE A 467 10.89 -14.23 -12.67
C PHE A 467 11.96 -13.40 -11.97
N ASN A 468 11.92 -12.07 -12.15
CA ASN A 468 12.83 -11.16 -11.46
C ASN A 468 12.05 -10.47 -10.34
N LEU A 469 12.30 -10.88 -9.10
CA LEU A 469 11.74 -10.23 -7.93
C LEU A 469 12.60 -9.02 -7.56
N GLN A 470 12.04 -7.81 -7.64
CA GLN A 470 12.71 -6.61 -7.16
C GLN A 470 12.39 -6.37 -5.69
N LEU A 471 13.42 -6.40 -4.85
CA LEU A 471 13.32 -6.03 -3.43
C LEU A 471 13.89 -4.63 -3.24
N SER A 472 13.20 -3.82 -2.45
CA SER A 472 13.64 -2.48 -2.09
C SER A 472 13.66 -2.35 -0.57
N ALA A 473 14.82 -1.95 -0.05
CA ALA A 473 14.99 -1.68 1.37
C ALA A 473 14.89 -0.18 1.62
N ARG A 474 14.13 0.19 2.66
CA ARG A 474 14.06 1.55 3.19
C ARG A 474 14.61 1.57 4.61
N PHE A 475 15.44 2.55 4.92
CA PHE A 475 15.80 2.89 6.28
C PHE A 475 15.00 4.12 6.71
N LYS A 476 14.12 3.96 7.70
CA LYS A 476 13.23 5.00 8.21
C LYS A 476 12.47 5.72 7.09
N GLY A 477 11.87 4.93 6.20
CA GLY A 477 11.07 5.43 5.08
C GLY A 477 11.85 6.07 3.93
N SER A 478 13.19 6.16 4.02
CA SER A 478 14.05 6.65 2.93
C SER A 478 14.77 5.49 2.25
N VAL A 479 15.15 5.65 0.96
CA VAL A 479 16.05 4.68 0.30
C VAL A 479 17.29 4.48 1.17
N THR A 480 17.64 3.24 1.46
CA THR A 480 18.89 2.95 2.17
C THR A 480 20.06 2.93 1.19
N GLU A 481 21.17 3.55 1.59
CA GLU A 481 22.46 3.47 0.87
C GLU A 481 23.33 2.32 1.39
N SER A 482 22.94 1.74 2.53
CA SER A 482 23.65 0.62 3.13
C SER A 482 23.21 -0.70 2.51
N ILE A 483 24.18 -1.58 2.28
CA ILE A 483 23.92 -2.97 1.89
C ILE A 483 23.02 -3.60 2.97
N THR A 484 21.81 -3.96 2.58
CA THR A 484 20.85 -4.63 3.45
C THR A 484 20.86 -6.10 3.09
N ARG A 485 21.27 -6.94 4.04
CA ARG A 485 21.21 -8.39 3.86
C ARG A 485 19.78 -8.85 3.99
N VAL A 486 19.30 -9.59 3.01
CA VAL A 486 17.96 -10.16 3.03
C VAL A 486 18.07 -11.67 3.12
N CYS A 487 17.28 -12.28 4.00
CA CYS A 487 17.09 -13.72 4.03
C CYS A 487 15.77 -14.02 3.35
N LEU A 488 15.82 -14.79 2.26
CA LEU A 488 14.63 -15.37 1.67
C LEU A 488 14.35 -16.73 2.31
N THR A 489 13.08 -17.07 2.46
CA THR A 489 12.65 -18.36 3.02
C THR A 489 11.44 -18.83 2.24
N GLU A 490 11.50 -20.07 1.80
CA GLU A 490 10.45 -20.76 1.05
C GLU A 490 9.48 -21.46 2.00
N TYR A 491 8.21 -21.48 1.63
CA TYR A 491 7.16 -22.13 2.40
C TYR A 491 6.22 -22.90 1.48
N HIS A 492 5.75 -24.08 1.93
CA HIS A 492 4.73 -24.85 1.21
C HIS A 492 3.34 -24.22 1.32
N ASP A 493 3.06 -23.58 2.46
CA ASP A 493 1.85 -22.84 2.79
C ASP A 493 2.25 -21.60 3.63
N LEU A 494 1.33 -20.84 4.22
CA LEU A 494 1.70 -19.67 5.02
C LEU A 494 2.54 -19.96 6.28
N GLU A 495 2.51 -21.19 6.78
CA GLU A 495 2.95 -21.53 8.13
C GLU A 495 4.08 -22.56 8.14
N THR A 496 4.25 -23.31 7.05
CA THR A 496 5.14 -24.45 6.95
C THR A 496 6.31 -24.13 6.03
N PRO A 497 7.48 -23.74 6.58
CA PRO A 497 8.69 -23.59 5.79
C PRO A 497 8.99 -24.91 5.08
N VAL A 498 9.45 -24.85 3.84
CA VAL A 498 9.98 -26.03 3.16
C VAL A 498 11.20 -26.51 3.95
N ALA A 499 11.15 -27.76 4.42
CA ALA A 499 12.27 -28.35 5.14
C ALA A 499 13.49 -28.35 4.21
N ASP A 500 14.65 -27.92 4.73
CA ASP A 500 15.89 -27.74 3.96
C ASP A 500 15.82 -26.66 2.86
N ALA A 501 14.85 -25.74 2.90
CA ALA A 501 14.91 -24.53 2.08
C ALA A 501 16.22 -23.78 2.36
N ASP A 502 17.03 -23.60 1.31
CA ASP A 502 18.23 -22.78 1.38
C ASP A 502 17.82 -21.37 1.81
N LYS A 503 18.29 -20.94 2.98
CA LYS A 503 18.23 -19.53 3.37
C LYS A 503 19.16 -18.76 2.45
N ILE A 504 18.61 -18.21 1.38
CA ILE A 504 19.37 -17.37 0.46
C ILE A 504 19.62 -16.04 1.17
N LEU A 505 20.87 -15.82 1.56
CA LEU A 505 21.35 -14.53 2.02
C LEU A 505 21.74 -13.71 0.78
N VAL A 506 20.92 -12.73 0.41
CA VAL A 506 21.17 -11.79 -0.69
C VAL A 506 21.76 -10.49 -0.15
#